data_AF-A0A2V1NI54-F1
#
_entry.id   AF-A0A2V1NI54-F1
#
_cell.length_a   1.000
_cell.length_b   1.000
_cell.length_c   1.000
_cell.angle_alpha   90.00
_cell.angle_beta   90.00
_cell.angle_gamma   90.00
#
_symmetry.space_group_name_H-M   'P 1'
#
loop_
_entity.id
_entity.type
_entity.pdbx_description
1 polymer ?
#
loop_
_entity_poly.entity_id
_entity_poly.type
_entity_poly.pdbx_seq_one_letter_code
_entity_poly.pdbx_strand_id
1 'polypeptide(L)' 'MAQHPIPSDLGQRTYAAYGGATGGLTHDGYPLPPWGDLAEQTQRAWTAAGLAAWTAALTEGTPR' A
#
# COMPACT_ATOMS: atom_id res chain seq x y z
N MET A 1 -20.18 -9.16 -13.67
CA MET A 1 -19.10 -9.14 -12.65
C MET A 1 -17.93 -8.37 -13.25
N ALA A 2 -17.88 -7.04 -13.08
CA ALA A 2 -16.73 -6.27 -13.54
C ALA A 2 -15.58 -6.56 -12.56
N GLN A 3 -14.66 -7.44 -12.96
CA GLN A 3 -13.40 -7.65 -12.26
C GLN A 3 -12.65 -6.32 -12.35
N HIS A 4 -12.65 -5.51 -11.29
CA HIS A 4 -11.76 -4.34 -11.26
C HIS A 4 -10.34 -4.89 -11.23
N PRO A 5 -9.52 -4.65 -12.26
CA PRO A 5 -8.16 -5.14 -12.27
C PRO A 5 -7.44 -4.55 -11.05
N ILE A 6 -6.82 -5.42 -10.26
CA ILE A 6 -5.95 -4.98 -9.17
C ILE A 6 -4.88 -4.08 -9.79
N PRO A 7 -4.71 -2.84 -9.33
CA PRO A 7 -3.66 -1.97 -9.85
C PRO A 7 -2.31 -2.64 -9.65
N SER A 8 -1.49 -2.73 -10.71
CA SER A 8 -0.14 -3.31 -10.64
C SER A 8 0.80 -2.56 -9.69
N ASP A 9 0.49 -1.29 -9.42
CA ASP A 9 1.22 -0.34 -8.57
C ASP A 9 0.59 -0.22 -7.15
N LEU A 10 -0.36 -1.10 -6.78
CA LEU A 10 -1.10 -0.98 -5.52
C LEU A 10 -0.17 -0.99 -4.28
N GLY A 11 0.86 -1.83 -4.28
CA GLY A 11 1.84 -1.87 -3.18
C GLY A 11 2.62 -0.55 -3.02
N GLN A 12 3.10 0.00 -4.12
CA GLN A 12 3.83 1.27 -4.15
C GLN A 12 2.95 2.45 -3.74
N ARG A 13 1.67 2.49 -4.16
CA ARG A 13 0.70 3.50 -3.69
C ARG A 13 0.45 3.40 -2.19
N THR A 14 0.30 2.17 -1.68
CA THR A 14 0.07 1.94 -0.25
C THR A 14 1.27 2.38 0.58
N TYR A 15 2.48 2.08 0.11
CA TYR A 15 3.72 2.56 0.72
C TYR A 15 3.86 4.09 0.68
N ALA A 16 3.55 4.71 -0.46
CA ALA A 16 3.56 6.17 -0.60
C ALA A 16 2.53 6.84 0.33
N ALA A 17 1.34 6.25 0.47
CA ALA A 17 0.33 6.73 1.41
C ALA A 17 0.81 6.64 2.87
N TYR A 18 1.46 5.53 3.24
CA TYR A 18 2.10 5.40 4.55
C TYR A 18 3.17 6.48 4.76
N GLY A 19 4.05 6.70 3.78
CA GLY A 19 5.04 7.77 3.84
C GLY A 19 4.41 9.15 3.98
N GLY A 20 3.32 9.45 3.28
CA GLY A 20 2.57 10.70 3.47
C GLY A 20 2.03 10.86 4.89
N ALA A 21 1.50 9.78 5.48
CA ALA A 21 0.95 9.79 6.84
C ALA A 21 2.02 9.92 7.93
N THR A 22 3.24 9.41 7.69
CA THR A 22 4.36 9.49 8.66
C THR A 22 5.29 10.67 8.41
N GLY A 23 4.98 11.56 7.47
CA GLY A 23 5.85 12.67 7.09
C GLY A 23 7.16 12.23 6.41
N GLY A 24 7.14 11.05 5.79
CA GLY A 24 8.29 10.45 5.12
C GLY A 24 9.28 9.79 6.08
N LEU A 25 8.84 9.46 7.30
CA LEU A 25 9.69 8.85 8.33
C LEU A 25 9.22 7.43 8.68
N THR A 26 10.17 6.55 8.99
CA THR A 26 9.91 5.23 9.51
C THR A 26 9.49 5.35 10.98
N HIS A 27 8.97 4.25 11.53
CA HIS A 27 8.62 4.21 12.96
C HIS A 27 9.79 4.55 13.91
N ASP A 28 11.03 4.35 13.46
CA ASP A 28 12.25 4.67 14.19
C ASP A 28 12.74 6.12 13.98
N GLY A 29 12.01 6.92 13.20
CA GLY A 29 12.35 8.31 12.90
C GLY A 29 13.37 8.50 11.78
N TYR A 30 13.76 7.43 11.06
CA TYR A 30 14.63 7.54 9.89
C TYR A 30 13.83 7.89 8.64
N PRO A 31 14.43 8.53 7.62
CA PRO A 31 13.77 8.74 6.34
C PRO A 31 13.29 7.42 5.73
N LEU A 32 12.08 7.41 5.16
CA LEU A 32 11.61 6.29 4.36
C LEU A 32 12.51 6.13 3.12
N PRO A 33 13.04 4.93 2.86
CA PRO A 33 13.73 4.68 1.60
C PRO A 33 12.74 4.82 0.43
N PRO A 34 13.21 5.20 -0.77
CA PRO A 34 12.37 5.18 -1.95
C PRO A 34 11.94 3.74 -2.25
N TRP A 35 10.80 3.57 -2.93
CA TRP A 35 10.23 2.26 -3.23
C TRP A 35 11.23 1.30 -3.90
N GLY A 36 12.03 1.81 -4.85
CA GLY A 36 13.03 1.02 -5.58
C GLY A 36 14.19 0.49 -4.71
N ASP A 37 14.45 1.13 -3.57
CA ASP A 37 15.51 0.72 -2.64
C ASP A 37 15.01 -0.27 -1.58
N LEU A 38 13.69 -0.52 -1.52
CA LEU A 38 13.13 -1.55 -0.67
C LEU A 38 13.55 -2.93 -1.14
N ALA A 39 13.90 -3.80 -0.19
CA ALA A 39 14.07 -5.22 -0.47
C ALA A 39 12.78 -5.79 -1.09
N GLU A 40 12.95 -6.73 -2.02
CA GLU A 40 11.81 -7.34 -2.76
C GLU A 40 10.76 -7.94 -1.81
N GLN A 41 11.20 -8.52 -0.69
CA GLN A 41 10.29 -9.04 0.34
C GLN A 41 9.39 -7.94 0.93
N THR A 42 9.94 -6.76 1.18
CA THR A 42 9.19 -5.60 1.69
C THR A 42 8.22 -5.07 0.63
N GLN A 43 8.63 -5.00 -0.64
CA GLN A 43 7.73 -4.62 -1.74
C GLN A 43 6.55 -5.59 -1.88
N ARG A 44 6.81 -6.91 -1.77
CA ARG A 44 5.77 -7.95 -1.77
C ARG A 44 4.84 -7.82 -0.58
N ALA A 45 5.36 -7.53 0.62
CA ALA A 45 4.54 -7.33 1.82
C ALA A 45 3.58 -6.14 1.67
N TRP A 46 4.06 -5.00 1.16
CA TRP A 46 3.21 -3.84 0.87
C TRP A 46 2.18 -4.12 -0.21
N THR A 47 2.54 -4.89 -1.24
CA THR A 47 1.59 -5.34 -2.27
C THR A 47 0.48 -6.20 -1.66
N ALA A 48 0.82 -7.14 -0.79
CA ALA A 48 -0.16 -7.99 -0.10
C ALA A 48 -1.07 -7.16 0.84
N ALA A 49 -0.50 -6.23 1.59
CA ALA A 49 -1.25 -5.34 2.47
C ALA A 49 -2.22 -4.45 1.68
N GLY A 50 -1.75 -3.85 0.58
CA GLY A 50 -2.58 -3.05 -0.32
C GLY A 50 -3.72 -3.87 -0.93
N LEU A 51 -3.45 -5.11 -1.35
CA LEU A 51 -4.47 -6.01 -1.87
C LEU A 51 -5.54 -6.36 -0.83
N ALA A 52 -5.13 -6.64 0.41
CA ALA A 52 -6.06 -6.91 1.49
C ALA A 52 -6.95 -5.69 1.80
N ALA A 53 -6.35 -4.49 1.89
CA ALA A 53 -7.09 -3.24 2.12
C ALA A 53 -8.07 -2.92 0.97
N TRP A 54 -7.64 -3.09 -0.29
CA TRP A 54 -8.48 -2.91 -1.47
C TRP A 54 -9.66 -3.87 -1.48
N THR A 55 -9.41 -5.15 -1.17
CA THR A 55 -10.46 -6.18 -1.13
C THR A 55 -11.45 -5.91 0.02
N ALA A 56 -10.96 -5.47 1.18
CA ALA A 56 -11.79 -5.07 2.31
C ALA A 56 -12.72 -3.90 1.90
N ALA A 57 -12.17 -2.85 1.29
CA ALA A 57 -12.94 -1.69 0.83
C ALA A 57 -14.03 -2.04 -0.20
N LEU A 58 -13.79 -3.03 -1.06
CA LEU A 58 -14.80 -3.53 -2.00
C LEU A 58 -15.89 -4.37 -1.33
N THR A 59 -15.56 -5.03 -0.21
CA THR A 59 -16.49 -5.90 0.54
C THR A 59 -17.37 -5.08 1.49
N GLU A 60 -16.83 -4.00 2.06
CA GLU A 60 -17.52 -3.09 2.98
C GLU A 60 -18.40 -2.05 2.28
N GLY A 61 -18.99 -2.39 1.12
CA GLY A 61 -19.84 -1.50 0.32
C GLY A 61 -20.59 -0.46 1.16
N THR A 62 -20.12 0.78 1.10
CA THR A 62 -20.58 1.95 1.86
C THR A 62 -22.10 1.94 2.08
N PRO A 63 -22.60 1.83 3.33
CA PRO A 63 -23.94 2.33 3.61
C PRO A 63 -23.88 3.86 3.48
N ARG A 64 -24.65 4.40 2.54
CA ARG A 64 -25.00 5.84 2.50
C ARG A 64 -25.96 6.17 3.63
#